data_AF-A0A0Q6H552-F1
#
_entry.id   AF-A0A0Q6H552-F1
#
_cell.length_a   1.000
_cell.length_b   1.000
_cell.length_c   1.000
_cell.angle_alpha   90.00
_cell.angle_beta   90.00
_cell.angle_gamma   90.00
#
_symmetry.space_group_name_H-M   'P 1'
#
loop_
_entity.id
_entity.type
_entity.pdbx_description
1 polymer ?
#
loop_
_entity_poly.entity_id
_entity_poly.type
_entity_poly.pdbx_seq_one_letter_code
_entity_poly.pdbx_strand_id
1 'polypeptide(L)'
;MGAKEVGVIYLKSLGWILVAIASAVTIHLSLEVLIIDFIHENPNRPKSNAALMLVVTTPIFAVISSVLAALVLALPQSFEAFWTWLMARQVGVRGQFSPVFALPFTAVVTWYCYDYLTPSNMNLGINEGADWVPYEHGLTLSRYAAALACQAPVTLFNIGYLEARTRKAPKRCLVLMVLGLAVVIELIVRLSPLSNLSEIGAW
;
A
#
# COMPACT_ATOMS: atom_id res chain seq x y z
N MET A 1 15.57 2.87 -24.75
CA MET A 1 15.48 2.18 -23.43
C MET A 1 15.10 0.73 -23.69
N GLY A 2 15.88 -0.24 -23.20
CA GLY A 2 15.61 -1.66 -23.44
C GLY A 2 14.52 -2.22 -22.52
N ALA A 3 13.80 -3.27 -22.94
CA ALA A 3 12.75 -3.91 -22.12
C ALA A 3 13.28 -4.37 -20.74
N LYS A 4 14.45 -5.01 -20.74
CA LYS A 4 15.16 -5.44 -19.53
C LYS A 4 15.47 -4.28 -18.59
N GLU A 5 15.81 -3.11 -19.14
CA GLU A 5 16.14 -1.94 -18.35
C GLU A 5 14.90 -1.40 -17.62
N VAL A 6 13.78 -1.27 -18.34
CA VAL A 6 12.49 -0.85 -17.76
C VAL A 6 12.03 -1.83 -16.69
N GLY A 7 12.09 -3.13 -16.96
CA GLY A 7 11.74 -4.16 -15.98
C GLY A 7 12.56 -4.06 -14.68
N VAL A 8 13.88 -3.85 -14.77
CA VAL A 8 14.73 -3.67 -13.58
C VAL A 8 14.41 -2.37 -12.83
N ILE A 9 13.99 -1.32 -13.52
CA ILE A 9 13.56 -0.06 -12.89
C ILE A 9 12.32 -0.28 -12.06
N TYR A 10 11.29 -0.87 -12.67
CA TYR A 10 10.01 -1.16 -12.03
C TYR A 10 10.17 -2.15 -10.87
N LEU A 11 10.99 -3.19 -11.02
CA LEU A 11 11.27 -4.12 -9.93
C LEU A 11 11.93 -3.44 -8.72
N LYS A 12 12.89 -2.53 -8.96
CA LYS A 12 13.50 -1.75 -7.89
C LYS A 12 12.53 -0.74 -7.27
N SER A 13 11.65 -0.16 -8.08
CA SER A 13 10.60 0.75 -7.62
C SER A 13 9.62 0.03 -6.71
N LEU A 14 9.15 -1.15 -7.13
CA LEU A 14 8.33 -2.04 -6.31
C LEU A 14 9.01 -2.35 -4.98
N GLY A 15 10.30 -2.70 -4.97
CA GLY A 15 11.04 -2.91 -3.73
C GLY A 15 10.96 -1.72 -2.75
N TRP A 16 11.07 -0.48 -3.23
CA TRP A 16 10.91 0.70 -2.39
C TRP A 16 9.48 0.94 -1.93
N ILE A 17 8.49 0.67 -2.77
CA ILE A 17 7.07 0.72 -2.40
C ILE A 17 6.77 -0.28 -1.28
N LEU A 18 7.30 -1.50 -1.36
CA LEU A 18 7.14 -2.52 -0.32
C LEU A 18 7.78 -2.08 1.01
N VAL A 19 8.98 -1.48 0.96
CA VAL A 19 9.61 -0.90 2.17
C VAL A 19 8.75 0.23 2.76
N ALA A 20 8.14 1.07 1.92
CA ALA A 20 7.25 2.13 2.39
C ALA A 20 5.98 1.57 3.05
N ILE A 21 5.37 0.53 2.48
CA ILE A 21 4.21 -0.17 3.05
C ILE A 21 4.59 -0.82 4.38
N ALA A 22 5.71 -1.54 4.44
CA ALA A 22 6.22 -2.15 5.67
C ALA A 22 6.43 -1.11 6.78
N SER A 23 6.98 0.06 6.41
CA SER A 23 7.21 1.16 7.33
C SER A 23 5.90 1.77 7.83
N ALA A 24 4.93 1.97 6.94
CA ALA A 24 3.61 2.48 7.30
C ALA A 24 2.90 1.55 8.31
N VAL A 25 2.86 0.25 8.01
CA VAL A 25 2.26 -0.77 8.91
C VAL A 25 2.99 -0.83 10.25
N THR A 26 4.32 -0.75 10.22
CA THR A 26 5.13 -0.73 11.45
C THR A 26 4.77 0.47 12.31
N ILE A 27 4.69 1.66 11.72
CA ILE A 27 4.34 2.90 12.43
C ILE A 27 2.92 2.82 12.97
N HIS A 28 1.96 2.39 12.15
CA HIS A 28 0.55 2.24 12.53
C HIS A 28 0.39 1.38 13.79
N LEU A 29 0.88 0.14 13.74
CA LEU A 29 0.77 -0.81 14.86
C LEU A 29 1.57 -0.33 16.08
N SER A 30 2.71 0.34 15.87
CA SER A 30 3.51 0.86 16.97
C SER A 30 2.78 2.00 17.69
N LEU A 31 2.20 2.94 16.94
CA LEU A 31 1.43 4.04 17.50
C LEU A 31 0.18 3.52 18.21
N GLU A 32 -0.50 2.53 17.64
CA GLU A 32 -1.67 1.91 18.27
C GLU A 32 -1.34 1.34 19.65
N VAL A 33 -0.29 0.51 19.75
CA VAL A 33 0.16 -0.07 21.03
C VAL A 33 0.64 1.02 22.00
N LEU A 34 1.40 2.01 21.53
CA LEU A 34 1.86 3.13 22.37
C LEU A 34 0.69 3.92 22.95
N ILE A 35 -0.31 4.25 22.13
CA ILE A 35 -1.46 5.04 22.57
C ILE A 35 -2.32 4.24 23.55
N ILE A 36 -2.69 2.99 23.21
CA ILE A 36 -3.62 2.20 24.03
C ILE A 36 -2.95 1.70 25.31
N ASP A 37 -1.77 1.08 25.21
CA ASP A 37 -1.19 0.35 26.33
C ASP A 37 -0.27 1.21 27.21
N PHE A 38 0.34 2.28 26.67
CA PHE A 38 1.29 3.12 27.42
C PHE A 38 0.72 4.49 27.80
N ILE A 39 -0.06 5.14 26.92
CA ILE A 39 -0.66 6.46 27.21
C ILE A 39 -2.00 6.34 27.95
N HIS A 40 -2.91 5.51 27.43
CA HIS A 40 -4.23 5.29 28.05
C HIS A 40 -4.24 4.23 29.15
N GLU A 41 -3.08 3.62 29.42
CA GLU A 41 -2.89 2.59 30.46
C GLU A 41 -3.95 1.50 30.45
N ASN A 42 -4.00 0.73 29.35
CA ASN A 42 -4.90 -0.42 29.23
C ASN A 42 -4.82 -1.38 30.44
N PRO A 43 -5.87 -1.47 31.28
CA PRO A 43 -5.84 -2.28 32.50
C PRO A 43 -5.88 -3.78 32.20
N ASN A 44 -6.29 -4.17 30.99
CA ASN A 44 -6.49 -5.56 30.60
C ASN A 44 -5.24 -6.20 29.97
N ARG A 45 -4.18 -5.43 29.71
CA ARG A 45 -2.95 -5.92 29.06
C ARG A 45 -1.70 -5.50 29.86
N PRO A 46 -0.90 -6.46 30.34
CA PRO A 46 0.38 -6.14 30.98
C PRO A 46 1.34 -5.39 30.04
N LYS A 47 2.07 -4.39 30.56
CA LYS A 47 3.05 -3.60 29.78
C LYS A 47 4.13 -4.47 29.12
N SER A 48 4.49 -5.60 29.73
CA SER A 48 5.42 -6.60 29.14
C SER A 48 4.87 -7.24 27.87
N ASN A 49 3.56 -7.52 27.82
CA ASN A 49 2.91 -8.10 26.66
C ASN A 49 2.75 -7.06 25.54
N ALA A 50 2.45 -5.81 25.90
CA ALA A 50 2.43 -4.69 24.96
C ALA A 50 3.82 -4.46 24.31
N ALA A 51 4.89 -4.49 25.11
CA ALA A 51 6.26 -4.42 24.59
C ALA A 51 6.60 -5.61 23.65
N LEU A 52 6.14 -6.82 23.98
CA LEU A 52 6.29 -7.98 23.09
C LEU A 52 5.56 -7.78 21.76
N MET A 53 4.36 -7.19 21.77
CA MET A 53 3.62 -6.90 20.53
C MET A 53 4.37 -5.93 19.62
N LEU A 54 5.01 -4.90 20.17
CA LEU A 54 5.86 -3.98 19.41
C LEU A 54 7.05 -4.68 18.74
N VAL A 55 7.71 -5.59 19.46
CA VAL A 55 8.96 -6.20 19.00
C VAL A 55 8.74 -7.42 18.12
N VAL A 56 7.65 -8.17 18.32
CA VAL A 56 7.40 -9.44 17.63
C VAL A 56 6.23 -9.32 16.65
N THR A 57 5.09 -8.85 17.11
CA THR A 57 3.86 -8.83 16.30
C THR A 57 3.96 -7.82 15.17
N THR A 58 4.41 -6.60 15.45
CA THR A 58 4.57 -5.53 14.44
C THR A 58 5.45 -5.94 13.26
N PRO A 59 6.67 -6.48 13.42
CA PRO A 59 7.48 -6.90 12.27
C PRO A 59 6.86 -8.07 11.50
N ILE A 60 6.18 -9.00 12.18
CA ILE A 60 5.46 -10.10 11.49
C ILE A 60 4.39 -9.54 10.57
N PHE A 61 3.55 -8.61 11.05
CA PHE A 61 2.53 -7.97 10.22
C PHE A 61 3.14 -7.13 9.10
N ALA A 62 4.23 -6.40 9.35
CA ALA A 62 4.92 -5.66 8.30
C ALA A 62 5.41 -6.56 7.15
N VAL A 63 5.93 -7.76 7.47
CA VAL A 63 6.33 -8.77 6.49
C VAL A 63 5.12 -9.31 5.73
N ILE A 64 4.05 -9.70 6.44
CA ILE A 64 2.81 -10.20 5.83
C ILE A 64 2.23 -9.16 4.86
N SER A 65 2.10 -7.91 5.29
CA SER A 65 1.59 -6.81 4.46
C SER A 65 2.47 -6.57 3.24
N SER A 66 3.80 -6.68 3.37
CA SER A 66 4.72 -6.56 2.23
C SER A 66 4.54 -7.68 1.21
N VAL A 67 4.34 -8.91 1.66
CA VAL A 67 4.09 -10.06 0.79
C VAL A 67 2.75 -9.89 0.07
N LEU A 68 1.68 -9.54 0.79
CA LEU A 68 0.37 -9.30 0.20
C LEU A 68 0.42 -8.14 -0.81
N ALA A 69 1.07 -7.04 -0.46
CA ALA A 69 1.27 -5.92 -1.37
C ALA A 69 2.06 -6.31 -2.62
N ALA A 70 3.08 -7.17 -2.49
CA ALA A 70 3.83 -7.68 -3.63
C ALA A 70 2.93 -8.50 -4.57
N LEU A 71 2.08 -9.38 -4.01
CA LEU A 71 1.13 -10.17 -4.80
C LEU A 71 0.10 -9.29 -5.52
N VAL A 72 -0.41 -8.25 -4.84
CA VAL A 72 -1.39 -7.31 -5.41
C VAL A 72 -0.76 -6.44 -6.50
N LEU A 73 0.43 -5.91 -6.27
CA LEU A 73 1.05 -4.92 -7.15
C LEU A 73 1.89 -5.54 -8.27
N ALA A 74 2.38 -6.77 -8.15
CA ALA A 74 3.28 -7.37 -9.15
C ALA A 74 2.71 -7.33 -10.58
N LEU A 75 1.43 -7.69 -10.75
CA LEU A 75 0.80 -7.74 -12.07
C LEU A 75 0.54 -6.33 -12.64
N PRO A 76 -0.11 -5.39 -11.90
CA PRO A 76 -0.21 -3.98 -12.32
C PRO A 76 1.15 -3.35 -12.66
N GLN A 77 2.19 -3.60 -11.85
CA GLN A 77 3.54 -3.09 -12.08
C GLN A 77 4.18 -3.66 -13.35
N SER A 78 3.99 -4.96 -13.60
CA SER A 78 4.49 -5.60 -14.83
C SER A 78 3.80 -5.03 -16.07
N PHE A 79 2.50 -4.76 -15.98
CA PHE A 79 1.75 -4.09 -17.03
C PHE A 79 2.25 -2.66 -17.28
N GLU A 80 2.42 -1.85 -16.22
CA GLU A 80 2.98 -0.49 -16.36
C GLU A 80 4.39 -0.51 -16.98
N ALA A 81 5.24 -1.46 -16.59
CA ALA A 81 6.58 -1.61 -17.15
C ALA A 81 6.53 -1.92 -18.65
N PHE A 82 5.67 -2.87 -19.04
CA PHE A 82 5.45 -3.23 -20.44
C PHE A 82 4.91 -2.03 -21.24
N TRP A 83 3.89 -1.35 -20.72
CA TRP A 83 3.28 -0.18 -21.35
C TRP A 83 4.27 0.96 -21.54
N THR A 84 5.07 1.25 -20.51
CA THR A 84 6.12 2.26 -20.55
C THR A 84 7.16 1.91 -21.60
N TRP A 85 7.60 0.65 -21.67
CA TRP A 85 8.55 0.21 -22.68
C TRP A 85 7.98 0.37 -24.09
N LEU A 86 6.74 -0.07 -24.33
CA LEU A 86 6.08 0.03 -25.62
C LEU A 86 5.96 1.49 -26.06
N MET A 87 5.47 2.36 -25.19
CA MET A 87 5.29 3.79 -25.47
C MET A 87 6.62 4.53 -25.62
N ALA A 88 7.65 4.15 -24.86
CA ALA A 88 8.98 4.70 -25.04
C ALA A 88 9.59 4.35 -26.41
N ARG A 89 9.19 3.22 -27.02
CA ARG A 89 9.61 2.87 -28.39
C ARG A 89 8.82 3.64 -29.45
N GLN A 90 7.53 3.86 -29.24
CA GLN A 90 6.66 4.50 -30.23
C GLN A 90 6.79 6.04 -30.23
N VAL A 91 6.86 6.65 -29.04
CA VAL A 91 6.78 8.11 -28.84
C VAL A 91 8.10 8.68 -28.28
N GLY A 92 9.10 7.82 -28.06
CA GLY A 92 10.40 8.23 -27.52
C GLY A 92 10.36 8.57 -26.03
N VAL A 93 11.17 9.53 -25.60
CA VAL A 93 11.36 9.87 -24.17
C VAL A 93 10.05 10.30 -23.50
N ARG A 94 9.16 10.98 -24.22
CA ARG A 94 7.85 11.42 -23.69
C ARG A 94 6.92 10.26 -23.35
N GLY A 95 7.14 9.09 -23.95
CA GLY A 95 6.39 7.86 -23.65
C GLY A 95 6.58 7.37 -22.21
N GLN A 96 7.54 7.91 -21.45
CA GLN A 96 7.76 7.56 -20.04
C GLN A 96 6.62 8.03 -19.11
N PHE A 97 5.83 9.02 -19.52
CA PHE A 97 4.66 9.50 -18.77
C PHE A 97 3.36 8.78 -19.15
N SER A 98 3.42 7.83 -20.10
CA SER A 98 2.25 7.08 -20.55
C SER A 98 1.53 6.25 -19.49
N PRO A 99 2.16 5.81 -18.38
CA PRO A 99 1.46 5.08 -17.32
C PRO A 99 0.32 5.86 -16.68
N VAL A 100 0.34 7.20 -16.71
CA VAL A 100 -0.78 8.03 -16.19
C VAL A 100 -2.07 7.73 -16.95
N PHE A 101 -2.01 7.49 -18.26
CA PHE A 101 -3.18 7.14 -19.06
C PHE A 101 -3.62 5.69 -18.84
N ALA A 102 -2.71 4.82 -18.43
CA ALA A 102 -2.99 3.43 -18.07
C ALA A 102 -3.57 3.27 -16.65
N LEU A 103 -3.54 4.35 -15.84
CA LEU A 103 -3.90 4.34 -14.43
C LEU A 103 -5.31 3.78 -14.15
N PRO A 104 -6.37 4.13 -14.90
CA PRO A 104 -7.69 3.52 -14.75
C PRO A 104 -7.66 1.99 -14.89
N PHE A 105 -6.92 1.48 -15.87
CA PHE A 105 -6.81 0.06 -16.12
C PHE A 105 -6.00 -0.65 -15.03
N THR A 106 -4.87 -0.07 -14.63
CA THR A 106 -4.05 -0.63 -13.55
C THR A 106 -4.79 -0.63 -12.22
N ALA A 107 -5.66 0.35 -11.96
CA ALA A 107 -6.51 0.36 -10.77
C ALA A 107 -7.49 -0.82 -10.77
N VAL A 108 -8.12 -1.12 -11.92
CA VAL A 108 -8.99 -2.30 -12.05
C VAL A 108 -8.22 -3.59 -11.80
N VAL A 109 -7.03 -3.74 -12.41
CA VAL A 109 -6.19 -4.94 -12.20
C VAL A 109 -5.78 -5.05 -10.73
N THR A 110 -5.39 -3.94 -10.10
CA THR A 110 -5.02 -3.89 -8.68
C THR A 110 -6.19 -4.34 -7.80
N TRP A 111 -7.39 -3.84 -8.08
CA TRP A 111 -8.59 -4.27 -7.36
C TRP A 111 -8.81 -5.76 -7.49
N TYR A 112 -8.80 -6.33 -8.70
CA TYR A 112 -9.02 -7.76 -8.87
C TYR A 112 -7.92 -8.60 -8.20
N CYS A 113 -6.65 -8.19 -8.28
CA CYS A 113 -5.57 -8.87 -7.56
C CYS A 113 -5.81 -8.86 -6.04
N TYR A 114 -6.32 -7.77 -5.49
CA TYR A 114 -6.71 -7.69 -4.08
C TYR A 114 -7.96 -8.51 -3.75
N ASP A 115 -8.99 -8.42 -4.59
CA ASP A 115 -10.31 -9.04 -4.40
C ASP A 115 -10.21 -10.57 -4.38
N TYR A 116 -9.41 -11.16 -5.26
CA TYR A 116 -9.18 -12.61 -5.29
C TYR A 116 -8.28 -13.13 -4.16
N LEU A 117 -7.45 -12.27 -3.57
CA LEU A 117 -6.68 -12.62 -2.38
C LEU A 117 -7.50 -12.49 -1.10
N THR A 118 -8.67 -11.82 -1.16
CA THR A 118 -9.57 -11.63 -0.03
C THR A 118 -10.56 -12.80 0.03
N PRO A 119 -10.46 -13.71 1.01
CA PRO A 119 -11.36 -14.85 1.10
C PRO A 119 -12.82 -14.41 1.36
N SER A 120 -13.74 -14.82 0.48
CA SER A 120 -15.19 -14.51 0.57
C SER A 120 -15.86 -15.01 1.84
N ASN A 121 -15.39 -16.14 2.38
CA ASN A 121 -15.97 -16.84 3.54
C ASN A 121 -14.94 -17.00 4.68
N MET A 122 -14.07 -16.01 4.90
CA MET A 122 -13.15 -16.05 6.03
C MET A 122 -13.91 -15.82 7.34
N ASN A 123 -14.39 -16.90 7.94
CA ASN A 123 -14.83 -16.89 9.33
C ASN A 123 -13.65 -17.34 10.21
N LEU A 124 -13.07 -16.39 10.95
CA LEU A 124 -12.00 -16.65 11.92
C LEU A 124 -12.55 -17.00 13.33
N GLY A 125 -13.85 -17.28 13.46
CA GLY A 125 -14.53 -17.50 14.74
C GLY A 125 -14.78 -16.21 15.54
N ILE A 126 -14.34 -15.06 15.02
CA ILE A 126 -14.51 -13.71 15.59
C ILE A 126 -15.61 -12.91 14.89
N ASN A 127 -16.04 -13.38 13.71
CA ASN A 127 -17.05 -12.75 12.86
C ASN A 127 -18.33 -13.61 12.84
N GLU A 128 -18.68 -14.23 13.96
CA GLU A 128 -19.90 -15.05 14.10
C GLU A 128 -21.01 -14.19 14.73
N GLY A 129 -22.11 -14.01 14.01
CA GLY A 129 -23.25 -13.20 14.48
C GLY A 129 -24.36 -13.11 13.44
N ALA A 130 -25.56 -12.70 13.87
CA ALA A 130 -26.72 -12.53 12.99
C ALA A 130 -26.50 -11.47 11.90
N ASP A 131 -25.57 -10.55 12.12
CA ASP A 131 -25.23 -9.44 11.22
C ASP A 131 -24.04 -9.76 10.30
N TRP A 132 -23.48 -10.98 10.35
CA TRP A 132 -22.39 -11.36 9.46
C TRP A 132 -22.88 -11.53 8.03
N VAL A 133 -22.34 -10.73 7.11
CA VAL A 133 -22.60 -10.84 5.67
C VAL A 133 -21.31 -11.28 4.98
N PRO A 134 -21.36 -12.32 4.12
CA PRO A 134 -20.20 -12.74 3.32
C PRO A 134 -19.63 -11.57 2.50
N TYR A 135 -18.31 -11.57 2.31
CA TYR A 135 -17.68 -10.57 1.48
C TYR A 135 -18.06 -10.79 0.00
N GLU A 136 -18.76 -9.82 -0.59
CA GLU A 136 -19.16 -9.86 -1.99
C GLU A 136 -18.00 -9.43 -2.89
N HIS A 137 -17.62 -10.25 -3.87
CA HIS A 137 -16.61 -9.89 -4.88
C HIS A 137 -17.15 -8.93 -5.93
N GLY A 138 -16.25 -8.26 -6.65
CA GLY A 138 -16.57 -7.43 -7.80
C GLY A 138 -16.21 -5.97 -7.61
N LEU A 139 -16.31 -5.22 -8.71
CA LEU A 139 -15.89 -3.83 -8.79
C LEU A 139 -17.10 -2.89 -8.67
N THR A 140 -17.23 -2.25 -7.50
CA THR A 140 -18.14 -1.11 -7.31
C THR A 140 -17.40 0.20 -7.55
N LEU A 141 -18.13 1.31 -7.68
CA LEU A 141 -17.51 2.63 -7.85
C LEU A 141 -16.59 3.01 -6.67
N SER A 142 -17.00 2.71 -5.43
CA SER A 142 -16.20 2.99 -4.24
C SER A 142 -14.91 2.18 -4.22
N ARG A 143 -14.99 0.89 -4.58
CA ARG A 143 -13.84 -0.02 -4.68
C ARG A 143 -12.88 0.40 -5.78
N TYR A 144 -13.41 0.79 -6.94
CA TYR A 144 -12.62 1.36 -8.02
C TYR A 144 -11.91 2.66 -7.60
N ALA A 145 -12.62 3.58 -6.94
CA ALA A 145 -12.04 4.83 -6.44
C ALA A 145 -10.93 4.58 -5.41
N ALA A 146 -11.11 3.60 -4.51
CA ALA A 146 -10.08 3.18 -3.56
C ALA A 146 -8.85 2.60 -4.28
N ALA A 147 -9.05 1.69 -5.23
CA ALA A 147 -7.96 1.12 -6.02
C ALA A 147 -7.21 2.20 -6.81
N LEU A 148 -7.93 3.18 -7.35
CA LEU A 148 -7.35 4.31 -8.08
C LEU A 148 -6.54 5.23 -7.15
N ALA A 149 -7.05 5.53 -5.96
CA ALA A 149 -6.35 6.30 -4.94
C ALA A 149 -5.07 5.60 -4.46
N CYS A 150 -5.07 4.27 -4.38
CA CYS A 150 -3.89 3.47 -4.05
C CYS A 150 -2.88 3.40 -5.22
N GLN A 151 -3.36 3.23 -6.44
CA GLN A 151 -2.49 3.04 -7.61
C GLN A 151 -1.84 4.34 -8.07
N ALA A 152 -2.54 5.48 -7.98
CA ALA A 152 -2.01 6.77 -8.41
C ALA A 152 -0.65 7.15 -7.80
N PRO A 153 -0.44 7.13 -6.47
CA PRO A 153 0.86 7.43 -5.88
C PRO A 153 1.94 6.43 -6.28
N VAL A 154 1.57 5.16 -6.48
CA VAL A 154 2.47 4.12 -6.98
C VAL A 154 2.94 4.43 -8.42
N THR A 155 2.01 4.77 -9.32
CA THR A 155 2.33 5.17 -10.69
C THR A 155 3.20 6.44 -10.72
N LEU A 156 2.87 7.45 -9.91
CA LEU A 156 3.67 8.68 -9.81
C LEU A 156 5.08 8.41 -9.29
N PHE A 157 5.23 7.55 -8.28
CA PHE A 157 6.54 7.14 -7.78
C PHE A 157 7.34 6.41 -8.86
N ASN A 158 6.72 5.49 -9.60
CA ASN A 158 7.37 4.78 -10.71
C ASN A 158 7.91 5.74 -11.77
N ILE A 159 7.09 6.71 -12.19
CA ILE A 159 7.47 7.74 -13.17
C ILE A 159 8.64 8.57 -12.62
N GLY A 160 8.53 9.06 -11.38
CA GLY A 160 9.60 9.84 -10.75
C GLY A 160 10.89 9.06 -10.57
N TYR A 161 10.80 7.77 -10.22
CA TYR A 161 11.96 6.89 -10.05
C TYR A 161 12.64 6.57 -11.38
N LEU A 162 11.85 6.37 -12.44
CA LEU A 162 12.32 6.24 -13.82
C LEU A 162 13.04 7.51 -14.27
N GLU A 163 12.41 8.68 -14.10
CA GLU A 163 12.96 9.99 -14.48
C GLU A 163 14.26 10.30 -13.72
N ALA A 164 14.30 10.01 -12.43
CA ALA A 164 15.51 10.16 -11.64
C ALA A 164 16.65 9.28 -12.15
N ARG A 165 16.34 8.08 -12.65
CA ARG A 165 17.36 7.19 -13.23
C ARG A 165 17.81 7.64 -14.62
N THR A 166 16.89 8.04 -15.49
CA THR A 166 17.21 8.49 -16.86
C THR A 166 18.07 9.76 -16.83
N ARG A 167 17.76 10.69 -15.92
CA ARG A 167 18.55 11.93 -15.71
C ARG A 167 19.76 11.79 -14.79
N LYS A 168 20.03 10.58 -14.26
CA LYS A 168 21.06 10.32 -13.25
C LYS A 168 20.93 11.22 -11.99
N ALA A 169 19.71 11.64 -11.67
CA ALA A 169 19.40 12.45 -10.50
C ALA A 169 19.42 11.59 -9.21
N PRO A 170 19.64 12.22 -8.04
CA PRO A 170 19.65 11.50 -6.76
C PRO A 170 18.25 10.95 -6.43
N LYS A 171 18.13 9.63 -6.38
CA LYS A 171 16.88 8.92 -6.04
C LYS A 171 16.52 9.00 -4.55
N ARG A 172 17.48 9.37 -3.71
CA ARG A 172 17.34 9.42 -2.25
C ARG A 172 16.20 10.34 -1.84
N CYS A 173 16.09 11.52 -2.45
CA CYS A 173 15.02 12.48 -2.13
C CYS A 173 13.63 11.90 -2.43
N LEU A 174 13.48 11.20 -3.56
CA LEU A 174 12.22 10.58 -3.95
C LEU A 174 11.82 9.43 -3.00
N VAL A 175 12.78 8.60 -2.60
CA VAL A 175 12.55 7.54 -1.59
C VAL A 175 12.19 8.16 -0.24
N LEU A 176 12.95 9.16 0.22
CA LEU A 176 12.67 9.84 1.48
C LEU A 176 11.31 10.54 1.48
N MET A 177 10.90 11.14 0.36
CA MET A 177 9.58 11.72 0.20
C MET A 177 8.47 10.68 0.37
N VAL A 178 8.60 9.50 -0.24
CA VAL A 178 7.57 8.45 -0.10
C VAL A 178 7.51 7.89 1.30
N LEU A 179 8.68 7.67 1.94
CA LEU A 179 8.73 7.26 3.33
C LEU A 179 8.11 8.32 4.26
N GLY A 180 8.44 9.60 4.05
CA GLY A 180 7.88 10.71 4.80
C GLY A 180 6.37 10.85 4.60
N LEU A 181 5.89 10.69 3.36
CA LEU A 181 4.46 10.74 3.05
C LEU A 181 3.69 9.62 3.74
N ALA A 182 4.25 8.40 3.77
CA ALA A 182 3.65 7.29 4.50
C ALA A 182 3.48 7.62 5.99
N VAL A 183 4.49 8.22 6.62
CA VAL A 183 4.42 8.68 8.02
C VAL A 183 3.37 9.76 8.21
N VAL A 184 3.33 10.75 7.33
CA VAL A 184 2.39 11.88 7.41
C VAL A 184 0.95 11.43 7.22
N ILE A 185 0.68 10.56 6.24
CA ILE A 185 -0.67 10.00 6.02
C ILE A 185 -1.12 9.27 7.28
N GLU A 186 -0.27 8.43 7.85
CA GLU A 186 -0.59 7.67 9.06
C GLU A 186 -0.90 8.60 10.25
N LEU A 187 -0.09 9.64 10.44
CA LEU A 187 -0.33 10.66 11.45
C LEU A 187 -1.67 11.38 11.22
N ILE A 188 -1.98 11.75 9.98
CA ILE A 188 -3.24 12.43 9.65
C ILE A 188 -4.43 11.52 9.92
N VAL A 189 -4.38 10.26 9.47
CA VAL A 189 -5.45 9.28 9.71
C VAL A 189 -5.71 9.15 11.21
N ARG A 190 -4.65 9.04 12.03
CA ARG A 190 -4.77 8.90 13.48
C ARG A 190 -5.24 10.16 14.20
N LEU A 191 -4.86 11.33 13.71
CA LEU A 191 -5.22 12.63 14.32
C LEU A 191 -6.56 13.17 13.80
N SER A 192 -7.11 12.57 12.74
CA SER A 192 -8.38 13.01 12.18
C SER A 192 -9.53 12.66 13.12
N PRO A 193 -10.45 13.60 13.43
CA PRO A 193 -11.62 13.33 14.27
C PRO A 193 -12.59 12.28 13.67
N LEU A 194 -12.37 11.87 12.41
CA LEU A 194 -13.10 10.80 11.74
C LEU A 194 -12.76 9.41 12.27
N SER A 195 -11.54 9.18 12.80
CA SER A 195 -11.22 7.89 13.44
C SER A 195 -12.03 7.68 14.71
N ASN A 196 -12.29 8.76 15.46
CA ASN A 196 -13.10 8.73 16.69
C ASN A 196 -14.58 8.42 16.43
N LEU A 197 -15.10 8.70 15.23
CA LEU A 197 -16.50 8.38 14.89
C LEU A 197 -16.72 6.87 14.65
N SER A 198 -15.68 6.14 14.24
CA SER A 198 -15.76 4.67 14.14
C SER A 198 -15.77 3.97 15.50
N GLU A 199 -15.20 4.61 16.54
CA GLU A 199 -15.23 4.12 17.93
C GLU A 199 -16.54 4.47 18.66
N ILE A 200 -17.26 5.51 18.22
CA ILE A 200 -18.55 5.92 18.82
C ILE A 200 -19.74 5.09 18.30
N GLY A 201 -19.58 4.35 17.20
CA GLY A 201 -20.62 3.49 16.61
C GLY A 201 -20.55 2.01 16.99
N ALA A 202 -19.61 1.61 17.86
CA ALA A 202 -19.38 0.22 18.26
C ALA A 202 -19.55 0.04 19.77
N TRP A 203 -20.72 0.40 20.30
CA TRP A 203 -21.27 -0.07 21.59
C TRP A 203 -22.80 -0.12 21.51
#